data_AF-A0A965CKM0-F1
#
_entry.id   AF-A0A965CKM0-F1
#
_cell.length_a   1.000
_cell.length_b   1.000
_cell.length_c   1.000
_cell.angle_alpha   90.00
_cell.angle_beta   90.00
_cell.angle_gamma   90.00
#
_symmetry.space_group_name_H-M   'P 1'
#
loop_
_entity.id
_entity.type
_entity.pdbx_description
1 polymer ?
#
loop_
_entity_poly.entity_id
_entity_poly.type
_entity_poly.pdbx_seq_one_letter_code
_entity_poly.pdbx_strand_id
1 'polypeptide(L)'
;MVEFNEDRSGPAPLYRPGHGGDTSNAIIAAARQGARTAYFTHLGDDAFGRQFLDLWDQEQVDRTHVKLAEGQRTGIYFVTHGPQGHEFSYYRAGSAASLVTSQDLPKGLVESTEILHVSGISQAISATACDMVFEAMRAGARNARLDSGKHSRLEGLVCVTDVFRHEREENAAGR
;
A
#
# COMPACT_ATOMS: atom_id res chain seq x y z
N MET A 1 6.51 0.87 3.29
CA MET A 1 7.79 1.55 3.60
C MET A 1 7.97 1.56 5.11
N VAL A 2 9.17 1.29 5.64
CA VAL A 2 9.40 1.42 7.08
C VAL A 2 9.48 2.90 7.45
N GLU A 3 8.69 3.30 8.44
CA GLU A 3 8.75 4.61 9.08
C GLU A 3 9.75 4.56 10.23
N PHE A 4 10.55 5.61 10.37
CA PHE A 4 11.35 5.89 11.55
C PHE A 4 10.88 7.23 12.12
N ASN A 5 10.02 7.20 13.14
CA ASN A 5 9.40 8.40 13.70
C ASN A 5 10.21 8.89 14.91
N GLU A 6 10.60 10.16 14.90
CA GLU A 6 11.38 10.74 15.98
C GLU A 6 10.57 10.82 17.29
N ASP A 7 11.17 10.33 18.37
CA ASP A 7 10.66 10.36 19.73
C ASP A 7 11.57 11.24 20.59
N ARG A 8 10.95 12.27 21.20
CA ARG A 8 11.61 13.26 22.07
C ARG A 8 11.19 13.15 23.54
N SER A 9 10.62 12.01 23.96
CA SER A 9 10.30 11.74 25.37
C SER A 9 11.52 11.43 26.25
N GLY A 10 12.67 11.10 25.64
CA GLY A 10 13.94 10.84 26.31
C GLY A 10 14.92 12.04 26.30
N PRO A 11 16.07 11.93 27.02
CA PRO A 11 17.09 12.97 27.10
C PRO A 11 17.90 13.17 25.80
N ALA A 12 17.72 12.30 24.81
CA ALA A 12 18.24 12.41 23.45
C ALA A 12 17.16 11.91 22.47
N PRO A 13 17.09 12.45 21.24
CA PRO A 13 16.11 11.99 20.26
C PRO A 13 16.40 10.54 19.84
N LEU A 14 15.36 9.72 19.84
CA LEU A 14 15.37 8.34 19.33
C LEU A 14 14.47 8.23 18.11
N TYR A 15 14.60 7.17 17.33
CA TYR A 15 13.64 6.84 16.27
C TYR A 15 12.91 5.54 16.60
N ARG A 16 11.58 5.60 16.63
CA ARG A 16 10.72 4.42 16.77
C ARG A 16 10.41 3.87 15.37
N PRO A 17 10.71 2.59 15.09
CA PRO A 17 10.35 1.97 13.82
C PRO A 17 8.84 1.70 13.76
N GLY A 18 8.26 1.78 12.57
CA GLY A 18 6.86 1.47 12.28
C GLY A 18 6.63 1.12 10.82
N HIS A 19 5.41 0.71 10.49
CA HIS A 19 5.02 0.39 9.12
C HIS A 19 4.17 1.52 8.54
N GLY A 20 4.60 2.07 7.40
CA GLY A 20 3.93 3.17 6.72
C GLY A 20 3.76 2.95 5.21
N GLY A 21 2.95 3.81 4.61
CA GLY A 21 2.49 3.70 3.23
C GLY A 21 0.96 3.71 3.20
N ASP A 22 0.40 4.75 2.58
CA ASP A 22 -1.05 4.99 2.43
C ASP A 22 -1.85 3.74 2.03
N THR A 23 -1.48 3.11 0.93
CA THR A 23 -2.15 1.91 0.39
C THR A 23 -2.01 0.69 1.29
N SER A 24 -0.88 0.54 1.99
CA SER A 24 -0.69 -0.52 3.00
C SER A 24 -1.58 -0.28 4.23
N ASN A 25 -1.71 0.96 4.67
CA ASN A 25 -2.56 1.32 5.80
C ASN A 25 -4.05 1.17 5.43
N ALA A 26 -4.42 1.51 4.18
CA ALA A 26 -5.78 1.37 3.66
C ALA A 26 -6.20 -0.10 3.47
N ILE A 27 -5.33 -0.97 2.92
CA ILE A 27 -5.64 -2.39 2.76
C ILE A 27 -5.77 -3.10 4.13
N ILE A 28 -4.91 -2.77 5.10
CA ILE A 28 -5.02 -3.26 6.49
C ILE A 28 -6.31 -2.75 7.14
N ALA A 29 -6.67 -1.48 6.95
CA ALA A 29 -7.94 -0.95 7.46
C ALA A 29 -9.16 -1.65 6.86
N ALA A 30 -9.14 -1.99 5.57
CA ALA A 30 -10.21 -2.77 4.93
C ALA A 30 -10.26 -4.22 5.47
N ALA A 31 -9.13 -4.88 5.64
CA ALA A 31 -9.04 -6.23 6.18
C ALA A 31 -9.59 -6.31 7.62
N ARG A 32 -9.17 -5.37 8.49
CA ARG A 32 -9.65 -5.24 9.88
C ARG A 32 -11.17 -5.02 10.01
N GLN A 33 -11.80 -4.44 8.99
CA GLN A 33 -13.26 -4.31 8.95
C GLN A 33 -13.96 -5.62 8.53
N GLY A 34 -13.26 -6.55 7.87
CA GLY A 34 -13.79 -7.82 7.38
C GLY A 34 -13.90 -7.93 5.85
N ALA A 35 -13.25 -7.03 5.09
CA ALA A 35 -13.16 -7.18 3.63
C ALA A 35 -12.15 -8.27 3.25
N ARG A 36 -12.46 -9.08 2.23
CA ARG A 36 -11.44 -9.92 1.57
C ARG A 36 -10.50 -8.98 0.82
N THR A 37 -9.23 -8.97 1.20
CA THR A 37 -8.25 -8.03 0.65
C THR A 37 -7.08 -8.77 0.00
N ALA A 38 -6.50 -8.17 -1.04
CA ALA A 38 -5.25 -8.60 -1.64
C ALA A 38 -4.35 -7.40 -1.90
N TYR A 39 -3.04 -7.56 -1.78
CA TYR A 39 -2.06 -6.49 -1.97
C TYR A 39 -1.01 -6.86 -3.02
N PHE A 40 -0.75 -5.93 -3.93
CA PHE A 40 0.25 -6.06 -4.99
C PHE A 40 1.38 -5.04 -4.76
N THR A 41 2.59 -5.53 -4.49
CA THR A 41 3.79 -4.68 -4.40
C THR A 41 5.08 -5.49 -4.48
N HIS A 42 6.20 -4.81 -4.68
CA HIS A 42 7.54 -5.38 -4.53
C HIS A 42 8.23 -4.81 -3.28
N LEU A 43 8.84 -5.69 -2.50
CA LEU A 43 9.70 -5.36 -1.36
C LEU A 43 11.13 -5.80 -1.64
N GLY A 44 12.11 -5.27 -0.92
CA GLY A 44 13.46 -5.84 -0.96
C GLY A 44 13.49 -7.19 -0.25
N ASP A 45 14.38 -8.10 -0.67
CA ASP A 45 14.65 -9.33 0.10
C ASP A 45 15.54 -9.05 1.34
N ASP A 46 15.10 -8.08 2.14
CA ASP A 46 15.77 -7.57 3.34
C ASP A 46 14.89 -7.77 4.59
N ALA A 47 15.44 -7.43 5.77
CA ALA A 47 14.72 -7.61 7.03
C ALA A 47 13.44 -6.77 7.09
N PHE A 48 13.43 -5.60 6.46
CA PHE A 48 12.27 -4.70 6.39
C PHE A 48 11.17 -5.23 5.46
N GLY A 49 11.54 -5.89 4.36
CA GLY A 49 10.60 -6.56 3.48
C GLY A 49 9.90 -7.72 4.18
N ARG A 50 10.66 -8.54 4.92
CA ARG A 50 10.12 -9.67 5.69
C ARG A 50 9.16 -9.20 6.80
N GLN A 51 9.48 -8.11 7.50
CA GLN A 51 8.57 -7.47 8.46
C GLN A 51 7.21 -7.05 7.85
N PHE A 52 7.18 -6.61 6.59
CA PHE A 52 5.91 -6.33 5.89
C PHE A 52 5.13 -7.59 5.54
N LEU A 53 5.79 -8.73 5.26
CA LEU A 53 5.10 -10.01 5.07
C LEU A 53 4.47 -10.47 6.40
N ASP A 54 5.24 -10.42 7.49
CA ASP A 54 4.77 -10.78 8.83
C ASP A 54 3.57 -9.91 9.26
N LEU A 55 3.59 -8.61 8.93
CA LEU A 55 2.47 -7.70 9.14
C LEU A 55 1.24 -8.11 8.34
N TRP A 56 1.36 -8.34 7.04
CA TRP A 56 0.19 -8.66 6.20
C TRP A 56 -0.41 -10.03 6.52
N ASP A 57 0.40 -11.00 6.97
CA ASP A 57 -0.11 -12.27 7.51
C ASP A 57 -0.89 -12.08 8.82
N GLN A 58 -0.41 -11.22 9.73
CA GLN A 58 -1.11 -10.88 10.98
C GLN A 58 -2.42 -10.12 10.74
N GLU A 59 -2.44 -9.23 9.75
CA GLU A 59 -3.59 -8.40 9.37
C GLU A 59 -4.53 -9.08 8.35
N GLN A 60 -4.29 -10.35 8.02
CA GLN A 60 -5.11 -11.18 7.11
C GLN A 60 -5.28 -10.60 5.69
N VAL A 61 -4.24 -9.92 5.19
CA VAL A 61 -4.18 -9.36 3.83
C VAL A 61 -3.55 -10.39 2.88
N ASP A 62 -4.23 -10.75 1.79
CA ASP A 62 -3.70 -11.70 0.81
C ASP A 62 -2.47 -11.11 0.09
N ARG A 63 -1.30 -11.62 0.48
CA ARG A 63 0.01 -11.25 -0.07
C ARG A 63 0.52 -12.20 -1.16
N THR A 64 -0.35 -13.00 -1.78
CA THR A 64 0.00 -13.89 -2.93
C THR A 64 0.60 -13.10 -4.11
N HIS A 65 0.31 -11.81 -4.20
CA HIS A 65 0.83 -10.90 -5.23
C HIS A 65 1.91 -9.94 -4.71
N VAL A 66 2.52 -10.23 -3.55
CA VAL A 66 3.70 -9.53 -3.04
C VAL A 66 4.97 -10.31 -3.41
N LYS A 67 5.97 -9.60 -3.95
CA LYS A 67 7.26 -10.16 -4.37
C LYS A 67 8.38 -9.63 -3.47
N LEU A 68 9.21 -10.54 -2.94
CA LEU A 68 10.55 -10.16 -2.46
C LEU A 68 11.49 -10.09 -3.68
N ALA A 69 12.15 -8.95 -3.86
CA ALA A 69 13.07 -8.70 -4.96
C ALA A 69 14.52 -8.83 -4.47
N GLU A 70 15.20 -9.89 -4.90
CA GLU A 70 16.61 -10.14 -4.62
C GLU A 70 17.49 -8.96 -5.09
N GLY A 71 18.49 -8.60 -4.29
CA GLY A 71 19.39 -7.48 -4.56
C GLY A 71 18.77 -6.08 -4.46
N GLN A 72 17.46 -5.97 -4.19
CA GLN A 72 16.75 -4.70 -4.00
C GLN A 72 16.50 -4.39 -2.53
N ARG A 73 16.32 -3.10 -2.23
CA ARG A 73 15.98 -2.60 -0.89
C ARG A 73 14.51 -2.27 -0.73
N THR A 74 13.98 -2.49 0.45
CA THR A 74 12.69 -1.94 0.90
C THR A 74 12.85 -0.44 1.16
N GLY A 75 11.90 0.37 0.68
CA GLY A 75 11.93 1.83 0.88
C GLY A 75 11.64 2.21 2.33
N ILE A 76 12.42 3.15 2.87
CA ILE A 76 12.26 3.67 4.24
C ILE A 76 12.10 5.20 4.24
N TYR A 77 11.59 5.77 5.33
CA TYR A 77 11.60 7.22 5.56
C TYR A 77 11.70 7.56 7.05
N PHE A 78 12.25 8.75 7.33
CA PHE A 78 12.32 9.32 8.66
C PHE A 78 11.32 10.46 8.80
N VAL A 79 10.71 10.60 9.97
CA VAL A 79 9.87 11.73 10.37
C VAL A 79 10.56 12.46 11.51
N THR A 80 10.94 13.72 11.29
CA THR A 80 11.55 14.61 12.28
C THR A 80 10.60 15.74 12.66
N HIS A 81 10.65 16.19 13.91
CA HIS A 81 9.78 17.25 14.42
C HIS A 81 10.55 18.58 14.49
N GLY A 82 10.45 19.36 13.43
CA GLY A 82 11.01 20.70 13.34
C GLY A 82 10.11 21.78 13.95
N PRO A 83 10.57 23.04 14.06
CA PRO A 83 9.74 24.15 14.55
C PRO A 83 8.49 24.44 13.70
N GLN A 84 8.41 23.88 12.49
CA GLN A 84 7.27 24.02 11.58
C GLN A 84 6.38 22.76 11.50
N GLY A 85 6.63 21.76 12.36
CA GLY A 85 5.90 20.49 12.39
C GLY A 85 6.71 19.32 11.83
N HIS A 86 6.04 18.38 11.17
CA HIS A 86 6.66 17.15 10.66
C HIS A 86 7.44 17.39 9.35
N GLU A 87 8.73 17.08 9.39
CA GLU A 87 9.64 17.03 8.25
C GLU A 87 9.86 15.57 7.84
N PHE A 88 9.89 15.27 6.54
CA PHE A 88 9.92 13.91 6.02
C PHE A 88 11.15 13.68 5.13
N SER A 89 12.02 12.74 5.50
CA SER A 89 13.22 12.37 4.73
C SER A 89 13.06 10.98 4.11
N TYR A 90 12.86 10.91 2.80
CA TYR A 90 12.53 9.68 2.07
C TYR A 90 13.73 8.99 1.42
N TYR A 91 14.00 7.74 1.80
CA TYR A 91 15.02 6.87 1.21
C TYR A 91 14.35 5.74 0.41
N ARG A 92 13.62 6.12 -0.64
CA ARG A 92 12.77 5.22 -1.44
C ARG A 92 13.09 5.15 -2.94
N ALA A 93 13.92 6.05 -3.47
CA ALA A 93 14.35 5.98 -4.87
C ALA A 93 15.23 4.74 -5.09
N GLY A 94 14.94 3.95 -6.13
CA GLY A 94 15.61 2.66 -6.36
C GLY A 94 15.34 1.65 -5.22
N SER A 95 14.16 1.71 -4.61
CA SER A 95 13.61 0.61 -3.81
C SER A 95 12.78 -0.33 -4.70
N ALA A 96 12.58 -1.57 -4.26
CA ALA A 96 11.85 -2.59 -5.02
C ALA A 96 10.49 -2.11 -5.54
N ALA A 97 9.70 -1.43 -4.69
CA ALA A 97 8.40 -0.85 -5.06
C ALA A 97 8.49 0.22 -6.16
N SER A 98 9.59 0.98 -6.23
CA SER A 98 9.83 1.97 -7.28
C SER A 98 10.32 1.37 -8.61
N LEU A 99 10.58 0.06 -8.64
CA LEU A 99 11.02 -0.69 -9.83
C LEU A 99 9.93 -1.61 -10.39
N VAL A 100 8.71 -1.56 -9.84
CA VAL A 100 7.54 -2.26 -10.38
C VAL A 100 7.22 -1.74 -11.79
N THR A 101 6.79 -2.64 -12.67
CA THR A 101 6.35 -2.35 -14.04
C THR A 101 4.93 -2.86 -14.30
N SER A 102 4.31 -2.46 -15.41
CA SER A 102 3.03 -3.03 -15.84
C SER A 102 3.12 -4.53 -16.20
N GLN A 103 4.32 -5.07 -16.45
CA GLN A 103 4.53 -6.48 -16.75
C GLN A 103 4.48 -7.36 -15.49
N ASP A 104 4.68 -6.78 -14.31
CA ASP A 104 4.57 -7.47 -13.03
C ASP A 104 3.11 -7.63 -12.55
N LEU A 105 2.16 -6.90 -13.15
CA LEU A 105 0.75 -6.92 -12.76
C LEU A 105 0.10 -8.29 -13.09
N PRO A 106 -0.42 -9.03 -12.09
CA PRO A 106 -1.01 -10.35 -12.34
C PRO A 106 -2.31 -10.27 -13.15
N LYS A 107 -2.36 -10.99 -14.28
CA LYS A 107 -3.56 -11.09 -15.13
C LYS A 107 -4.75 -11.65 -14.35
N GLY A 108 -5.92 -11.04 -14.47
CA GLY A 108 -7.13 -11.43 -13.75
C GLY A 108 -7.26 -10.90 -12.33
N LEU A 109 -6.20 -10.30 -11.74
CA LEU A 109 -6.28 -9.74 -10.38
C LEU A 109 -7.21 -8.54 -10.32
N VAL A 110 -7.02 -7.58 -11.22
CA VAL A 110 -7.86 -6.36 -11.25
C VAL A 110 -9.27 -6.72 -11.69
N GLU A 111 -9.38 -7.55 -12.73
CA GLU A 111 -10.64 -7.96 -13.36
C GLU A 111 -11.56 -8.75 -12.41
N SER A 112 -10.99 -9.41 -11.39
CA SER A 112 -11.74 -10.11 -10.33
C SER A 112 -12.04 -9.25 -9.09
N THR A 113 -11.46 -8.05 -8.98
CA THR A 113 -11.62 -7.11 -7.86
C THR A 113 -12.85 -6.19 -8.08
N GLU A 114 -13.52 -5.76 -7.00
CA GLU A 114 -14.70 -4.87 -7.07
C GLU A 114 -14.35 -3.37 -6.97
N ILE A 115 -13.44 -2.98 -6.09
CA ILE A 115 -13.13 -1.58 -5.75
C ILE A 115 -11.62 -1.37 -5.69
N LEU A 116 -11.21 -0.10 -5.80
CA LEU A 116 -9.85 0.29 -6.11
C LEU A 116 -9.33 1.50 -5.25
N HIS A 117 -8.46 1.28 -4.22
CA HIS A 117 -7.48 2.08 -3.40
C HIS A 117 -5.91 2.12 -3.61
N VAL A 118 -5.31 2.50 -4.77
CA VAL A 118 -3.88 2.94 -4.87
C VAL A 118 -3.68 4.40 -4.45
N SER A 119 -2.49 4.97 -4.70
CA SER A 119 -2.14 6.35 -4.34
C SER A 119 -1.47 7.11 -5.49
N GLY A 120 -1.63 8.43 -5.50
CA GLY A 120 -0.82 9.35 -6.31
C GLY A 120 0.67 9.29 -5.92
N ILE A 121 1.00 8.83 -4.71
CA ILE A 121 2.38 8.50 -4.33
C ILE A 121 2.90 7.31 -5.15
N SER A 122 2.09 6.30 -5.44
CA SER A 122 2.48 5.16 -6.29
C SER A 122 2.77 5.58 -7.73
N GLN A 123 2.07 6.59 -8.24
CA GLN A 123 2.39 7.22 -9.53
C GLN A 123 3.68 8.06 -9.46
N ALA A 124 3.93 8.74 -8.34
CA ALA A 124 5.04 9.67 -8.19
C ALA A 124 6.38 9.05 -7.76
N ILE A 125 6.48 7.74 -7.51
CA ILE A 125 7.76 7.08 -7.13
C ILE A 125 8.64 6.71 -8.33
N SER A 126 8.07 6.43 -9.51
CA SER A 126 8.81 6.22 -10.76
C SER A 126 7.87 6.23 -11.97
N ALA A 127 8.43 6.41 -13.17
CA ALA A 127 7.64 6.31 -14.41
C ALA A 127 7.00 4.92 -14.59
N THR A 128 7.73 3.83 -14.34
CA THR A 128 7.21 2.47 -14.51
C THR A 128 6.11 2.11 -13.51
N ALA A 129 6.16 2.66 -12.29
CA ALA A 129 5.09 2.53 -11.30
C ALA A 129 3.85 3.36 -11.70
N CYS A 130 4.05 4.53 -12.31
CA CYS A 130 2.97 5.32 -12.92
C CYS A 130 2.27 4.57 -14.06
N ASP A 131 3.05 4.01 -15.00
CA ASP A 131 2.55 3.20 -16.11
C ASP A 131 1.79 1.96 -15.61
N MET A 132 2.33 1.25 -14.62
CA MET A 132 1.65 0.13 -13.96
C MET A 132 0.30 0.56 -13.35
N VAL A 133 0.26 1.67 -12.63
CA VAL A 133 -0.97 2.21 -12.02
C VAL A 133 -2.01 2.58 -13.08
N PHE A 134 -1.61 3.11 -14.24
CA PHE A 134 -2.53 3.36 -15.34
C PHE A 134 -3.01 2.08 -16.05
N GLU A 135 -2.15 1.07 -16.24
CA GLU A 135 -2.57 -0.23 -16.76
C GLU A 135 -3.54 -0.95 -15.81
N ALA A 136 -3.31 -0.86 -14.50
CA ALA A 136 -4.24 -1.37 -13.49
C ALA A 136 -5.61 -0.67 -13.57
N MET A 137 -5.67 0.65 -13.82
CA MET A 137 -6.96 1.33 -14.06
C MET A 137 -7.63 0.88 -15.37
N ARG A 138 -6.84 0.59 -16.42
CA ARG A 138 -7.36 0.14 -17.73
C ARG A 138 -7.87 -1.29 -17.73
N ALA A 139 -7.36 -2.16 -16.85
CA ALA A 139 -7.76 -3.56 -16.75
C ALA A 139 -9.23 -3.76 -16.32
N GLY A 140 -9.87 -2.75 -15.71
CA GLY A 140 -11.34 -2.67 -15.66
C GLY A 140 -12.03 -3.35 -14.47
N ALA A 141 -11.55 -3.12 -13.24
CA ALA A 141 -12.32 -3.43 -12.04
C ALA A 141 -13.63 -2.63 -11.98
N ARG A 142 -14.60 -3.08 -11.17
CA ARG A 142 -15.98 -2.55 -11.16
C ARG A 142 -16.09 -1.08 -10.71
N ASN A 143 -15.22 -0.62 -9.81
CA ASN A 143 -15.17 0.75 -9.26
C ASN A 143 -13.73 1.14 -8.97
N ALA A 144 -13.46 2.43 -8.73
CA ALA A 144 -12.15 2.93 -8.27
C ALA A 144 -12.21 4.30 -7.54
N ARG A 145 -11.27 4.59 -6.63
CA ARG A 145 -11.30 5.73 -5.67
C ARG A 145 -9.92 6.23 -5.16
N LEU A 146 -9.33 7.34 -5.67
CA LEU A 146 -7.96 7.81 -5.33
C LEU A 146 -7.73 8.32 -3.89
N ASP A 147 -6.52 8.11 -3.37
CA ASP A 147 -5.85 9.02 -2.42
C ASP A 147 -4.72 9.76 -3.16
N SER A 148 -4.81 11.09 -3.26
CA SER A 148 -3.87 11.91 -4.02
C SER A 148 -2.57 12.18 -3.24
N GLY A 149 -2.58 11.99 -1.92
CA GLY A 149 -1.55 12.46 -1.02
C GLY A 149 -1.42 14.00 -1.00
N LYS A 150 -0.40 14.51 -0.30
CA LYS A 150 -0.13 15.96 -0.13
C LYS A 150 0.83 16.54 -1.17
N HIS A 151 1.31 15.74 -2.14
CA HIS A 151 2.33 16.17 -3.11
C HIS A 151 1.83 16.18 -4.57
N SER A 152 0.54 15.93 -4.81
CA SER A 152 -0.06 15.96 -6.14
C SER A 152 -0.25 17.39 -6.67
N ARG A 153 0.70 17.88 -7.47
CA ARG A 153 0.36 18.72 -8.62
C ARG A 153 -0.10 17.81 -9.76
N LEU A 154 -1.40 17.48 -9.79
CA LEU A 154 -2.12 16.94 -10.95
C LEU A 154 -3.60 16.72 -10.57
N GLU A 155 -4.51 16.85 -11.52
CA GLU A 155 -5.94 16.64 -11.33
C GLU A 155 -6.33 15.23 -11.81
N GLY A 156 -6.70 14.34 -10.88
CA GLY A 156 -7.45 13.10 -11.17
C GLY A 156 -6.72 11.75 -11.14
N LEU A 157 -7.54 10.71 -10.90
CA LEU A 157 -7.38 9.25 -11.12
C LEU A 157 -6.34 8.39 -10.32
N VAL A 158 -6.59 7.19 -9.71
CA VAL A 158 -7.77 6.38 -9.24
C VAL A 158 -7.63 4.82 -9.50
N CYS A 159 -6.76 4.01 -8.82
CA CYS A 159 -7.26 3.02 -7.81
C CYS A 159 -6.69 1.50 -7.64
N VAL A 160 -6.79 0.71 -6.48
CA VAL A 160 -6.83 -0.82 -6.09
C VAL A 160 -7.20 -1.20 -4.56
N THR A 161 -8.40 -1.76 -4.12
CA THR A 161 -8.88 -2.28 -2.73
C THR A 161 -10.46 -2.55 -2.56
N ASP A 162 -10.97 -3.64 -1.89
CA ASP A 162 -12.43 -4.12 -1.85
C ASP A 162 -13.37 -3.83 -0.61
N VAL A 163 -14.70 -4.19 -0.69
CA VAL A 163 -15.79 -4.01 0.34
C VAL A 163 -16.70 -5.26 0.55
N PHE A 164 -17.37 -5.33 1.71
CA PHE A 164 -18.20 -6.44 2.23
C PHE A 164 -19.30 -7.05 1.32
N ARG A 165 -19.52 -8.35 1.52
CA ARG A 165 -20.85 -8.99 1.44
C ARG A 165 -21.36 -9.27 2.87
N HIS A 166 -22.39 -8.57 3.32
CA HIS A 166 -23.22 -9.07 4.42
C HIS A 166 -24.26 -10.00 3.79
N GLU A 167 -24.09 -11.32 3.96
CA GLU A 167 -25.15 -12.26 3.61
C GLU A 167 -26.34 -11.97 4.53
N ARG A 168 -27.51 -11.68 3.97
CA ARG A 168 -28.73 -11.70 4.78
C ARG A 168 -28.98 -13.16 5.11
N GLU A 169 -29.15 -13.48 6.39
CA GLU A 169 -29.81 -14.71 6.75
C GLU A 169 -31.24 -14.65 6.18
N GLU A 170 -31.49 -15.36 5.09
CA GLU A 170 -32.85 -15.71 4.66
C GLU A 170 -33.39 -16.74 5.66
N ASN A 171 -33.75 -16.25 6.84
CA ASN A 171 -34.27 -17.05 7.93
C ASN A 171 -35.71 -17.46 7.57
N ALA A 172 -35.81 -18.54 6.81
CA ALA A 172 -37.03 -19.07 6.20
C ALA A 172 -37.96 -19.71 7.24
N ALA A 173 -38.48 -18.89 8.16
CA ALA A 173 -39.51 -19.22 9.14
C ALA A 173 -40.89 -19.37 8.45
N GLY A 174 -40.97 -20.31 7.50
CA GLY A 174 -42.16 -20.64 6.71
C GLY A 174 -42.73 -22.01 7.08
N ARG A 175 -43.13 -22.20 8.34
CA ARG A 175 -43.96 -23.32 8.86
C ARG A 175 -44.50 -23.00 10.24
#